data_AF-A0A0J1BJG9-F1
#
_entry.id   AF-A0A0J1BJG9-F1
#
_cell.length_a   1.000
_cell.length_b   1.000
_cell.length_c   1.000
_cell.angle_alpha   90.00
_cell.angle_beta   90.00
_cell.angle_gamma   90.00
#
_symmetry.space_group_name_H-M   'P 1'
#
loop_
_entity.id
_entity.type
_entity.pdbx_description
1 polymer ?
#
loop_
_entity_poly.entity_id
_entity_poly.type
_entity_poly.pdbx_seq_one_letter_code
_entity_poly.pdbx_strand_id
1 'polypeptide(L)'
;MNRKSLTCSNGHHLRAAGALAGKTLPCPRCGVAVTVPWEDAFTVPEQPPQRDSLSDTGVMRILGEASMPVQQSETQPSDPSTGSHRPCPRCEYLVSDQSTVCPKCSCYMGVLPQFLRALLPKNMSA
;
A
#
# COMPACT_ATOMS: atom_id res chain seq x y z
N MET A 1 3.85 -14.90 19.86
CA MET A 1 5.10 -15.47 19.27
C MET A 1 5.80 -14.38 18.49
N ASN A 2 6.92 -13.87 19.00
CA ASN A 2 7.66 -12.78 18.37
C ASN A 2 8.32 -13.28 17.08
N ARG A 3 8.05 -12.64 15.94
CA ARG A 3 8.68 -12.95 14.63
C ARG A 3 9.36 -11.69 14.10
N LYS A 4 10.60 -11.83 13.63
CA LYS A 4 11.40 -10.74 13.05
C LYS A 4 11.38 -10.83 11.53
N SER A 5 11.14 -9.71 10.86
CA SER A 5 11.27 -9.58 9.40
C SER A 5 12.68 -9.12 9.05
N LEU A 6 13.32 -9.82 8.13
CA LEU A 6 14.66 -9.46 7.64
C LEU A 6 14.81 -9.81 6.17
N THR A 7 15.81 -9.25 5.51
CA THR A 7 16.07 -9.44 4.08
C THR A 7 17.47 -10.02 3.91
N CYS A 8 17.62 -11.07 3.09
CA CYS A 8 18.95 -11.57 2.76
C CYS A 8 19.69 -10.61 1.82
N SER A 9 21.01 -10.75 1.68
CA SER A 9 21.81 -9.95 0.74
C SER A 9 21.33 -10.00 -0.72
N ASN A 10 20.72 -11.12 -1.14
CA ASN A 10 20.11 -11.28 -2.47
C ASN A 10 18.69 -10.68 -2.60
N GLY A 11 18.16 -10.01 -1.57
CA GLY A 11 16.87 -9.32 -1.64
C GLY A 11 15.62 -10.13 -1.25
N HIS A 12 15.77 -11.37 -0.75
CA HIS A 12 14.63 -12.17 -0.30
C HIS A 12 14.17 -11.78 1.10
N HIS A 13 12.86 -11.53 1.27
CA HIS A 13 12.24 -11.29 2.56
C HIS A 13 11.98 -12.59 3.32
N LEU A 14 12.35 -12.59 4.60
CA LEU A 14 12.33 -13.74 5.49
C LEU A 14 11.63 -13.36 6.80
N ARG A 15 11.00 -14.34 7.42
CA ARG A 15 10.44 -14.22 8.78
C ARG A 15 11.10 -15.24 9.68
N ALA A 16 11.87 -14.78 10.65
CA ALA A 16 12.52 -15.63 11.65
C ALA A 16 11.77 -15.58 12.98
N ALA A 17 11.73 -16.70 13.69
CA ALA A 17 11.24 -16.71 15.07
C ALA A 17 12.20 -15.96 15.99
N GLY A 18 11.68 -15.30 17.03
CA GLY A 18 12.50 -14.58 18.01
C GLY A 18 13.57 -15.45 18.68
N ALA A 19 13.29 -16.75 18.88
CA ALA A 19 14.24 -17.73 19.42
C ALA A 19 15.49 -17.98 18.53
N LEU A 20 15.48 -17.47 17.30
CA LEU A 20 16.60 -17.54 16.36
C LEU A 20 17.43 -16.26 16.34
N ALA A 21 17.15 -15.30 17.23
CA ALA A 21 17.96 -14.09 17.39
C ALA A 21 19.44 -14.45 17.62
N GLY A 22 20.34 -13.71 16.96
CA GLY A 22 21.79 -13.92 16.96
C GLY A 22 22.28 -15.12 16.16
N LYS A 23 21.39 -16.00 15.68
CA LYS A 23 21.80 -17.17 14.89
C LYS A 23 21.93 -16.78 13.42
N THR A 24 22.91 -17.38 12.77
CA THR A 24 23.09 -17.30 11.32
C THR A 24 22.52 -18.55 10.68
N LEU A 25 21.59 -18.36 9.75
CA LEU A 25 20.86 -19.43 9.08
C LEU A 25 20.88 -19.22 7.57
N PRO A 26 20.85 -20.30 6.77
CA PRO A 26 20.77 -20.16 5.33
C PRO A 26 19.40 -19.63 4.90
N CYS A 27 19.39 -18.76 3.91
CA CYS A 27 18.17 -18.32 3.26
C CYS A 27 17.49 -19.52 2.57
N PRO A 28 16.22 -19.84 2.85
CA PRO A 28 15.50 -20.94 2.19
C PRO A 28 15.32 -20.76 0.68
N ARG A 29 15.56 -19.56 0.13
CA ARG A 29 15.45 -19.30 -1.31
C ARG A 29 16.77 -19.40 -2.07
N CYS A 30 17.86 -18.89 -1.50
CA CYS A 30 19.15 -18.81 -2.20
C CYS A 30 20.33 -19.39 -1.44
N GLY A 31 20.13 -19.95 -0.25
CA GLY A 31 21.16 -20.60 0.56
C GLY A 31 22.15 -19.65 1.23
N VAL A 32 22.17 -18.36 0.88
CA VAL A 32 23.09 -17.38 1.47
C VAL A 32 22.89 -17.31 2.98
N ALA A 33 23.99 -17.20 3.73
CA ALA A 33 23.94 -17.07 5.18
C ALA A 33 23.31 -15.72 5.58
N VAL A 34 22.36 -15.77 6.51
CA VAL A 34 21.63 -14.61 7.01
C VAL A 34 21.60 -14.63 8.53
N THR A 35 22.11 -13.58 9.15
CA THR A 35 22.13 -13.43 10.61
C THR A 35 20.88 -12.73 11.08
N VAL A 36 20.16 -13.33 12.04
CA VAL A 36 19.00 -12.70 12.68
C VAL A 36 19.50 -11.73 13.75
N PRO A 37 19.14 -10.44 13.72
CA PRO A 37 19.63 -9.47 14.69
C PRO A 37 19.11 -9.74 16.11
N TRP A 38 19.91 -9.41 17.13
CA TRP A 38 19.48 -9.44 18.53
C TRP A 38 18.38 -8.40 18.77
N GLU A 39 17.56 -8.61 19.80
CA GLU A 39 16.42 -7.74 20.11
C GLU A 39 16.79 -6.29 20.43
N ASP A 40 18.00 -6.05 20.93
CA ASP A 40 18.47 -4.71 21.30
C ASP A 40 18.97 -3.87 20.11
N ALA A 41 19.09 -4.46 18.91
CA ALA A 41 19.64 -3.77 17.73
C ALA A 41 18.59 -2.97 16.93
N PHE A 42 17.31 -3.02 17.34
CA PHE A 42 16.22 -2.26 16.70
C PHE A 42 15.37 -1.52 17.75
N THR A 43 16.01 -0.69 18.57
CA THR A 43 15.35 0.56 18.96
C THR A 43 15.42 1.50 17.75
N VAL A 44 14.59 1.25 16.73
CA VAL A 44 14.06 2.40 16.00
C VAL A 44 13.34 3.19 17.09
N PRO A 45 13.65 4.48 17.33
CA PRO A 45 12.80 5.25 18.21
C PRO A 45 11.39 5.07 17.66
N GLU A 46 10.53 4.42 18.43
CA GLU A 46 9.10 4.44 18.21
C GLU A 46 8.73 5.91 18.38
N GLN A 47 8.94 6.69 17.33
CA GLN A 47 8.32 7.97 17.22
C GLN A 47 6.85 7.57 17.10
N PRO A 48 6.01 7.81 18.13
CA PRO A 48 4.58 7.67 17.95
C PRO A 48 4.24 8.41 16.66
N PRO A 49 3.34 7.91 15.81
CA PRO A 49 2.95 8.65 14.62
C PRO A 49 2.55 10.03 15.11
N GLN A 50 3.40 11.03 14.87
CA GLN A 50 3.04 12.43 15.04
C GLN A 50 1.98 12.62 13.99
N ARG A 51 0.73 12.41 14.40
CA ARG A 51 -0.43 12.83 13.65
C ARG A 51 -0.27 14.33 13.64
N ASP A 52 0.26 14.83 12.53
CA ASP A 52 0.37 16.26 12.31
C ASP A 52 -0.96 16.90 12.67
N SER A 53 -0.85 17.93 13.50
CA SER A 53 -1.93 18.84 13.85
C SER A 53 -2.78 19.07 12.61
N LEU A 54 -4.05 18.68 12.74
CA LEU A 54 -5.12 18.72 11.73
C LEU A 54 -4.79 19.59 10.52
N SER A 55 -4.81 19.00 9.33
CA SER A 55 -4.68 19.77 8.08
C SER A 55 -5.77 20.85 8.02
N ASP A 56 -5.52 21.94 7.30
CA ASP A 56 -6.50 23.03 7.10
C ASP A 56 -7.87 22.50 6.60
N THR A 57 -7.83 21.45 5.77
CA THR A 57 -9.00 20.66 5.34
C THR A 57 -9.71 19.89 6.46
N GLY A 58 -8.97 19.43 7.47
CA GLY A 58 -9.51 18.80 8.68
C GLY A 58 -10.20 19.81 9.61
N VAL A 59 -9.66 21.02 9.73
CA VAL A 59 -10.26 22.11 10.52
C VAL A 59 -11.60 22.55 9.92
N MET A 60 -11.69 22.70 8.59
CA MET A 60 -12.96 23.05 7.92
C MET A 60 -14.07 22.00 8.14
N ARG A 61 -13.76 20.71 8.33
CA ARG A 61 -14.77 19.68 8.65
C ARG A 61 -15.27 19.74 10.09
N ILE A 62 -14.43 20.19 11.02
CA ILE A 62 -14.75 20.24 12.45
C ILE A 62 -15.55 21.50 12.80
N LEU A 63 -15.23 22.63 12.16
CA LEU A 63 -15.92 23.91 12.39
C LEU A 63 -16.99 24.22 11.34
N GLY A 64 -17.05 23.43 10.26
CA GLY A 64 -18.02 23.57 9.18
C GLY A 64 -19.37 22.92 9.49
N GLU A 65 -20.02 23.29 10.59
CA GLU A 65 -21.47 23.12 10.74
C GLU A 65 -22.17 24.19 9.90
N ALA A 66 -22.06 24.03 8.58
CA ALA A 66 -23.00 24.64 7.66
C ALA A 66 -24.24 23.75 7.64
N SER A 67 -25.33 24.27 8.19
CA SER A 67 -26.68 23.74 8.10
C SER A 67 -26.99 23.34 6.65
N MET A 68 -27.04 22.04 6.39
CA MET A 68 -27.55 21.49 5.14
C MET A 68 -28.93 20.86 5.41
N PRO A 69 -29.93 21.13 4.57
CA PRO A 69 -31.23 20.51 4.70
C PRO A 69 -31.12 19.00 4.48
N VAL A 70 -31.81 18.26 5.34
CA VAL A 70 -32.03 16.82 5.24
C VAL A 70 -32.65 16.50 3.90
N GLN A 71 -31.89 15.83 3.02
CA GLN A 71 -32.44 15.13 1.88
C GLN A 71 -32.20 13.64 2.10
N GLN A 72 -33.21 13.01 2.70
CA GLN A 72 -33.42 11.58 2.60
C GLN A 72 -33.38 11.22 1.11
N SER A 73 -32.40 10.41 0.71
CA SER A 73 -32.49 9.65 -0.52
C SER A 73 -32.67 8.20 -0.12
N GLU A 74 -33.84 7.71 -0.48
CA GLU A 74 -34.36 6.38 -0.23
C GLU A 74 -33.39 5.28 -0.66
N THR A 75 -33.50 4.18 0.08
CA THR A 75 -32.97 2.87 -0.26
C THR A 75 -33.45 2.47 -1.64
N GLN A 76 -32.55 2.39 -2.62
CA GLN A 76 -32.84 1.76 -3.91
C GLN A 76 -31.84 0.63 -4.18
N PRO A 77 -32.28 -0.64 -4.11
CA PRO A 77 -31.52 -1.76 -4.65
C PRO A 77 -31.73 -1.77 -6.16
N SER A 78 -30.71 -1.36 -6.92
CA SER A 78 -30.65 -1.54 -8.37
C SER A 78 -29.51 -2.49 -8.72
N ASP A 79 -29.91 -3.54 -9.43
CA ASP A 79 -29.22 -4.70 -10.01
C ASP A 79 -27.69 -4.71 -10.19
N PRO A 80 -27.08 -5.94 -10.21
CA PRO A 80 -25.67 -6.16 -10.53
C PRO A 80 -25.41 -5.83 -12.00
N SER A 81 -25.17 -4.55 -12.26
CA SER A 81 -24.73 -4.05 -13.55
C SER A 81 -23.36 -4.67 -13.88
N THR A 82 -23.42 -5.61 -14.83
CA THR A 82 -22.35 -6.17 -15.65
C THR A 82 -21.04 -5.41 -15.52
N GLY A 83 -20.23 -5.78 -14.53
CA GLY A 83 -18.94 -5.12 -14.30
C GLY A 83 -18.07 -5.30 -15.53
N SER A 84 -17.76 -4.21 -16.23
CA SER A 84 -16.79 -4.27 -17.32
C SER A 84 -15.42 -4.57 -16.71
N HIS A 85 -14.72 -5.53 -17.33
CA HIS A 85 -13.40 -5.99 -16.91
C HIS A 85 -12.39 -5.70 -18.00
N ARG A 86 -11.22 -5.19 -17.62
CA ARG A 86 -10.08 -4.98 -18.52
C ARG A 86 -8.90 -5.88 -18.13
N PRO A 87 -8.17 -6.45 -19.10
CA PRO A 87 -6.99 -7.26 -18.81
C PRO A 87 -5.82 -6.38 -18.35
N CYS A 88 -5.09 -6.84 -17.33
CA CYS A 88 -3.90 -6.15 -16.86
C CYS A 88 -2.76 -6.26 -17.89
N PRO A 89 -2.09 -5.15 -18.28
CA PRO A 89 -1.03 -5.18 -19.29
C PRO A 89 0.26 -5.90 -18.82
N ARG A 90 0.36 -6.20 -17.52
CA ARG A 90 1.55 -6.85 -16.94
C ARG A 90 1.36 -8.35 -16.67
N CYS A 91 0.15 -8.76 -16.33
CA CYS A 91 -0.10 -10.14 -15.87
C CYS A 91 -1.40 -10.75 -16.40
N GLU A 92 -2.08 -10.04 -17.32
CA GLU A 92 -3.30 -10.43 -18.04
C GLU A 92 -4.52 -10.75 -17.16
N TYR A 93 -4.42 -10.54 -15.85
CA TYR A 93 -5.52 -10.73 -14.93
C TYR A 93 -6.68 -9.78 -15.26
N LEU A 94 -7.91 -10.29 -15.23
CA LEU A 94 -9.11 -9.49 -15.45
C LEU A 94 -9.41 -8.64 -14.22
N VAL A 95 -9.31 -7.34 -14.40
CA VAL A 95 -9.47 -6.35 -13.34
C VAL A 95 -10.77 -5.57 -13.57
N SER A 96 -11.55 -5.36 -12.50
CA SER A 96 -12.77 -4.55 -12.58
C SER A 96 -12.45 -3.11 -12.96
N ASP A 97 -13.30 -2.52 -13.80
CA ASP A 97 -13.00 -1.20 -14.34
C ASP A 97 -12.90 -0.09 -13.29
N GLN A 98 -13.53 -0.30 -12.14
CA GLN A 98 -13.53 0.61 -11.00
C GLN A 98 -12.21 0.61 -10.22
N SER A 99 -11.34 -0.37 -10.43
CA SER A 99 -10.07 -0.48 -9.70
C SER A 99 -8.90 0.11 -10.48
N THR A 100 -8.08 0.92 -9.82
CA THR A 100 -6.91 1.58 -10.41
C THR A 100 -5.62 0.77 -10.26
N VAL A 101 -5.65 -0.31 -9.48
CA VAL A 101 -4.49 -1.18 -9.20
C VAL A 101 -4.90 -2.65 -9.39
N CYS A 102 -4.10 -3.40 -10.16
CA CYS A 102 -4.31 -4.83 -10.33
C CYS A 102 -4.09 -5.58 -9.00
N PRO A 103 -5.06 -6.39 -8.51
CA PRO A 103 -4.94 -7.10 -7.24
C PRO A 103 -3.93 -8.27 -7.28
N LYS A 104 -3.57 -8.74 -8.48
CA LYS A 104 -2.62 -9.86 -8.66
C LYS A 104 -1.16 -9.42 -8.65
N CYS A 105 -0.84 -8.34 -9.36
CA CYS A 105 0.55 -7.91 -9.60
C CYS A 105 0.87 -6.49 -9.13
N SER A 106 -0.10 -5.81 -8.51
CA SER A 106 0.03 -4.42 -8.03
C SER A 106 0.42 -3.41 -9.11
N CYS A 107 0.17 -3.72 -10.38
CA CYS A 107 0.36 -2.77 -11.49
C CYS A 107 -0.72 -1.68 -11.44
N TYR A 108 -0.31 -0.40 -11.49
CA TYR A 108 -1.22 0.73 -11.62
C TYR A 108 -1.75 0.80 -13.06
N MET A 109 -3.07 0.84 -13.20
CA MET A 109 -3.79 0.81 -14.48
C MET A 109 -4.82 1.95 -14.57
N GLY A 110 -4.64 3.00 -13.76
CA GLY A 110 -5.45 4.22 -13.83
C GLY A 110 -4.87 5.22 -14.83
N VAL A 111 -5.68 6.19 -15.22
CA VAL A 111 -5.19 7.35 -15.99
C VAL A 111 -4.29 8.18 -15.08
N LEU A 112 -3.12 8.59 -15.57
CA LEU A 112 -2.24 9.48 -14.80
C LEU A 112 -2.87 10.88 -14.74
N PRO A 113 -3.12 11.44 -13.55
CA PRO A 113 -3.72 12.78 -13.43
C PRO A 113 -2.81 13.85 -14.02
N GLN A 114 -3.42 14.95 -14.48
CA GLN A 114 -2.78 16.04 -15.22
C GLN A 114 -1.52 16.59 -14.52
N PHE A 115 -1.56 16.73 -13.19
CA PHE A 115 -0.44 17.26 -12.42
C PHE A 115 0.78 16.33 -12.43
N LEU A 116 0.59 15.00 -12.38
CA LEU A 116 1.69 14.05 -12.50
C LEU A 116 2.24 14.00 -13.92
N ARG A 117 1.40 14.18 -14.95
CA ARG A 117 1.87 14.32 -16.35
C ARG A 117 2.78 15.53 -16.53
N ALA A 118 2.50 16.64 -15.85
CA ALA A 118 3.33 17.85 -15.92
C ALA A 118 4.74 17.65 -15.31
N LEU A 119 4.92 16.64 -14.46
CA LEU A 119 6.19 16.29 -13.84
C LEU A 119 6.99 15.25 -14.63
N LEU A 120 6.38 14.61 -15.65
CA LEU A 120 7.10 13.65 -16.49
C LEU A 120 8.11 14.37 -17.40
N PRO A 121 9.32 13.81 -17.58
CA PRO A 121 10.28 14.36 -18.51
C PRO A 121 9.69 14.36 -19.92
N LYS A 122 9.92 15.46 -20.66
CA LYS A 122 9.32 15.73 -21.99
C LYS A 122 9.61 14.65 -23.05
N ASN A 123 10.50 13.69 -22.77
CA ASN A 123 10.83 12.57 -23.64
C ASN A 123 9.88 11.36 -23.51
N MET A 124 8.87 11.40 -22.64
CA MET A 124 7.92 10.30 -22.42
C MET A 124 6.44 10.66 -22.66
N SER A 125 6.16 11.81 -23.26
CA SER A 125 4.80 12.15 -23.76
C SER A 125 4.63 11.57 -25.16
N ALA A 126 4.15 10.33 -25.24
CA ALA A 126 3.53 9.77 -26.43
C ALA A 126 2.02 9.66 -26.20
#